data_AF-A0A158CRM3-F1
#
_entry.id   AF-A0A158CRM3-F1
#
_cell.length_a   1.000
_cell.length_b   1.000
_cell.length_c   1.000
_cell.angle_alpha   90.00
_cell.angle_beta   90.00
_cell.angle_gamma   90.00
#
_symmetry.space_group_name_H-M   'P 1'
#
loop_
_entity.id
_entity.type
_entity.pdbx_description
1 polymer ?
#
loop_
_entity_poly.entity_id
_entity_poly.type
_entity_poly.pdbx_seq_one_letter_code
_entity_poly.pdbx_strand_id
1 'polypeptide(L)'
;MMTRRNDPPQTSEQTTLEQQVESLRRDIRKLQITVLLADGLGHGTFANHAATQAARSLEANGNAPIKEIVHCAHAVLRSTVGACVGVARVPMVSSITHPALTFAGIGNISASVWTEPSHKHLPSHDGVVGHPSSLRCFTAASRGSMTM
;
A
#
# COMPACT_ATOMS: atom_id res chain seq x y z
N MET A 1 7.03 60.26 23.72
CA MET A 1 6.51 60.42 22.35
C MET A 1 6.72 59.08 21.63
N MET A 2 5.73 58.18 21.70
CA MET A 2 5.80 56.81 21.18
C MET A 2 5.36 56.78 19.72
N THR A 3 6.24 56.38 18.81
CA THR A 3 5.91 56.09 17.41
C THR A 3 5.26 54.71 17.32
N ARG A 4 3.94 54.69 17.06
CA ARG A 4 3.24 53.47 16.63
C ARG A 4 3.81 53.06 15.27
N ARG A 5 4.56 51.95 15.22
CA ARG A 5 4.77 51.22 13.98
C ARG A 5 3.44 50.53 13.64
N ASN A 6 2.82 50.94 12.54
CA ASN A 6 1.69 50.25 11.95
C ASN A 6 2.23 49.01 11.23
N ASP A 7 1.91 47.82 11.72
CA ASP A 7 2.06 46.58 10.95
C ASP A 7 0.95 46.52 9.87
N PRO A 8 1.25 46.11 8.62
CA PRO A 8 0.26 46.06 7.55
C PRO A 8 -0.78 44.95 7.77
N PRO A 9 -2.03 45.09 7.27
CA PRO A 9 -3.08 44.08 7.45
C PRO A 9 -2.86 42.91 6.48
N GLN A 10 -2.10 41.89 6.90
CA GLN A 10 -1.86 40.66 6.12
C GLN A 10 -2.83 39.50 6.48
N THR A 11 -4.09 39.76 6.83
CA THR A 11 -4.79 38.84 7.74
C THR A 11 -5.86 37.91 7.11
N SER A 12 -6.24 38.05 5.83
CA SER A 12 -7.29 37.19 5.22
C SER A 12 -6.80 36.35 4.03
N GLU A 13 -6.14 36.96 3.05
CA GLU A 13 -5.58 36.23 1.90
C GLU A 13 -4.44 35.30 2.32
N GLN A 14 -3.55 35.76 3.20
CA GLN A 14 -2.43 34.97 3.68
C GLN A 14 -2.89 33.76 4.49
N THR A 15 -3.90 33.92 5.33
CA THR A 15 -4.51 32.82 6.08
C THR A 15 -5.22 31.83 5.16
N THR A 16 -5.86 32.31 4.08
CA THR A 16 -6.50 31.43 3.08
C THR A 16 -5.47 30.60 2.32
N LEU A 17 -4.35 31.22 1.93
CA LEU A 17 -3.24 30.53 1.26
C LEU A 17 -2.58 29.50 2.18
N GLU A 18 -2.33 29.84 3.44
CA GLU A 18 -1.77 28.91 4.44
C GLU A 18 -2.67 27.69 4.66
N GLN A 19 -3.99 27.89 4.74
CA GLN A 19 -4.96 26.80 4.84
C GLN A 19 -4.97 25.91 3.59
N GLN A 20 -4.89 26.49 2.40
CA GLN A 20 -4.80 25.75 1.13
C GLN A 20 -3.52 24.90 1.06
N VAL A 21 -2.37 25.48 1.45
CA VAL A 21 -1.09 24.77 1.50
C VAL A 21 -1.14 23.60 2.49
N GLU A 22 -1.76 23.77 3.66
CA GLU A 22 -1.87 22.67 4.63
C GLU A 22 -2.84 21.58 4.16
N SER A 23 -3.89 21.92 3.43
CA SER A 23 -4.76 20.94 2.78
C SER A 23 -4.00 20.12 1.74
N LEU A 24 -3.25 20.77 0.85
CA LEU A 24 -2.42 20.09 -0.16
C LEU A 24 -1.38 19.19 0.49
N ARG A 25 -0.71 19.66 1.55
CA ARG A 25 0.21 18.83 2.34
C ARG A 25 -0.50 17.60 2.90
N ARG A 26 -1.71 17.75 3.45
CA ARG A 26 -2.48 16.60 3.95
C ARG A 26 -2.80 15.59 2.86
N ASP A 27 -3.13 16.03 1.66
CA ASP A 27 -3.50 15.14 0.55
C ASP A 27 -2.28 14.43 -0.04
N ILE A 28 -1.16 15.13 -0.20
CA ILE A 28 0.13 14.55 -0.60
C ILE A 28 0.54 13.43 0.38
N ARG A 29 0.33 13.64 1.67
CA ARG A 29 0.65 12.68 2.74
C ARG A 29 -0.24 11.43 2.74
N LYS A 30 -1.37 11.46 2.02
CA LYS A 30 -2.25 10.29 1.79
C LYS A 30 -1.93 9.53 0.51
N LEU A 31 -1.06 10.07 -0.35
CA LEU A 31 -0.68 9.40 -1.59
C LEU A 31 0.04 8.10 -1.28
N GLN A 32 -0.44 7.03 -1.91
CA GLN A 32 0.02 5.67 -1.68
C GLN A 32 -0.10 4.86 -2.97
N ILE A 33 0.81 3.91 -3.13
CA ILE A 33 0.81 2.95 -4.24
C ILE A 33 0.43 1.61 -3.66
N THR A 34 -0.44 0.83 -4.31
CA THR A 34 -0.43 -0.63 -4.10
C THR A 34 0.20 -1.39 -5.22
N VAL A 35 0.89 -2.43 -4.79
CA VAL A 35 1.53 -3.41 -5.64
C VAL A 35 0.95 -4.76 -5.27
N LEU A 36 0.58 -5.55 -6.28
CA LEU A 36 0.23 -6.95 -6.13
C LEU A 36 1.21 -7.78 -6.95
N LEU A 37 1.82 -8.78 -6.32
CA LEU A 37 2.59 -9.82 -6.95
C LEU A 37 1.78 -11.11 -6.90
N ALA A 38 1.67 -11.81 -8.03
CA ALA A 38 1.00 -13.11 -8.13
C ALA A 38 1.89 -14.11 -8.86
N ASP A 39 2.10 -15.26 -8.21
CA ASP A 39 2.78 -16.43 -8.77
C ASP A 39 1.74 -17.55 -9.00
N GLY A 40 1.33 -17.73 -10.25
CA GLY A 40 0.31 -18.71 -10.63
C GLY A 40 0.84 -20.14 -10.51
N LEU A 41 0.05 -21.05 -9.94
CA LEU A 41 0.51 -22.41 -9.71
C LEU A 41 0.76 -23.19 -11.00
N GLY A 42 1.84 -23.98 -11.02
CA GLY A 42 2.23 -24.82 -12.15
C GLY A 42 2.99 -24.04 -13.22
N HIS A 43 2.68 -24.29 -14.49
CA HIS A 43 3.37 -23.65 -15.61
C HIS A 43 2.44 -23.41 -16.81
N GLY A 44 2.92 -22.63 -17.78
CA GLY A 44 2.24 -22.39 -19.05
C GLY A 44 1.05 -21.44 -18.92
N THR A 45 0.06 -21.62 -19.81
CA THR A 45 -1.05 -20.68 -20.00
C THR A 45 -1.98 -20.61 -18.79
N PHE A 46 -2.15 -21.70 -18.02
CA PHE A 46 -2.99 -21.71 -16.83
C PHE A 46 -2.40 -20.89 -15.68
N ALA A 47 -1.09 -21.03 -15.41
CA ALA A 47 -0.38 -20.23 -14.42
C ALA A 47 -0.41 -18.74 -14.79
N ASN A 48 -0.12 -18.42 -16.06
CA ASN A 48 -0.21 -17.06 -16.57
C ASN A 48 -1.63 -16.49 -16.45
N HIS A 49 -2.65 -17.30 -16.75
CA HIS A 49 -4.05 -16.89 -16.61
C HIS A 49 -4.38 -16.54 -15.15
N ALA A 50 -3.99 -17.38 -14.18
CA ALA A 50 -4.19 -17.10 -12.76
C ALA A 50 -3.48 -15.79 -12.33
N ALA A 51 -2.20 -15.62 -12.64
CA ALA A 51 -1.45 -14.41 -12.31
C ALA A 51 -2.07 -13.14 -12.94
N THR A 52 -2.48 -13.23 -14.21
CA THR A 52 -3.13 -12.12 -14.93
C THR A 52 -4.47 -11.75 -14.31
N GLN A 53 -5.29 -12.73 -13.91
CA GLN A 53 -6.58 -12.48 -13.27
C GLN A 53 -6.41 -11.83 -11.89
N ALA A 54 -5.37 -12.22 -11.13
CA ALA A 54 -5.03 -11.56 -9.87
C ALA A 54 -4.65 -10.09 -10.07
N ALA A 55 -3.81 -9.79 -11.08
CA ALA A 55 -3.43 -8.43 -11.42
C ALA A 55 -4.64 -7.57 -11.82
N ARG A 56 -5.54 -8.09 -12.67
CA ARG A 56 -6.79 -7.40 -13.04
C ARG A 56 -7.71 -7.15 -11.84
N SER A 57 -7.73 -8.06 -10.86
CA SER A 57 -8.47 -7.84 -9.62
C SER A 57 -7.94 -6.63 -8.85
N LEU A 58 -6.63 -6.36 -8.89
CA LEU A 58 -6.06 -5.16 -8.27
C LEU A 58 -6.56 -3.89 -8.95
N GLU A 59 -6.68 -3.85 -10.28
CA GLU A 59 -7.13 -2.65 -11.00
C GLU A 59 -8.51 -2.18 -10.53
N ALA A 60 -9.43 -3.12 -10.31
CA ALA A 60 -10.78 -2.82 -9.82
C ALA A 60 -10.83 -2.50 -8.32
N ASN A 61 -9.91 -3.05 -7.52
CA ASN A 61 -9.97 -3.02 -6.06
C ASN A 61 -8.81 -2.22 -5.42
N GLY A 62 -8.01 -1.51 -6.22
CA GLY A 62 -6.72 -0.97 -5.80
C GLY A 62 -6.79 0.04 -4.66
N ASN A 63 -7.95 0.66 -4.41
CA ASN A 63 -8.17 1.59 -3.30
C ASN A 63 -8.76 0.94 -2.04
N ALA A 64 -9.13 -0.35 -2.10
CA ALA A 64 -9.69 -1.08 -0.97
C ALA A 64 -8.62 -1.37 0.11
N PRO A 65 -9.04 -1.67 1.35
CA PRO A 65 -8.16 -2.24 2.37
C PRO A 65 -7.41 -3.48 1.85
N ILE A 66 -6.14 -3.66 2.23
CA ILE A 66 -5.30 -4.78 1.75
C ILE A 66 -5.99 -6.14 1.92
N LYS A 67 -6.64 -6.35 3.08
CA LYS A 67 -7.37 -7.59 3.34
C LYS A 67 -8.47 -7.82 2.29
N GLU A 68 -9.22 -6.79 1.94
CA GLU A 68 -10.28 -6.87 0.93
C GLU A 68 -9.69 -7.12 -0.47
N ILE A 69 -8.58 -6.48 -0.83
CA ILE A 69 -7.87 -6.75 -2.09
C ILE A 69 -7.54 -8.26 -2.20
N VAL A 70 -7.00 -8.83 -1.13
CA VAL A 70 -6.67 -10.26 -1.07
C VAL A 70 -7.92 -11.14 -1.16
N HIS A 71 -9.06 -10.73 -0.58
CA HIS A 71 -10.32 -11.47 -0.68
C HIS A 71 -10.93 -11.39 -2.08
N CYS A 72 -10.85 -10.23 -2.74
CA CYS A 72 -11.26 -10.06 -4.13
C CYS A 72 -10.41 -10.91 -5.07
N ALA A 73 -9.08 -10.91 -4.88
CA ALA A 73 -8.19 -11.80 -5.61
C ALA A 73 -8.55 -13.28 -5.37
N HIS A 74 -8.82 -13.66 -4.12
CA HIS A 74 -9.27 -15.01 -3.79
C HIS A 74 -10.53 -15.40 -4.54
N ALA A 75 -11.57 -14.55 -4.54
CA ALA A 75 -12.82 -14.82 -5.22
C ALA A 75 -12.64 -15.01 -6.73
N VAL A 76 -11.85 -14.15 -7.38
CA VAL A 76 -11.56 -14.22 -8.82
C VAL A 76 -10.77 -15.49 -9.16
N LEU A 77 -9.84 -15.89 -8.30
CA LEU A 77 -8.98 -17.04 -8.56
C LEU A 77 -9.64 -18.40 -8.28
N ARG A 78 -10.87 -18.46 -7.74
CA ARG A 78 -11.57 -19.73 -7.43
C ARG A 78 -11.79 -20.64 -8.63
N SER A 79 -11.85 -20.07 -9.83
CA SER A 79 -12.02 -20.81 -11.09
C SER A 79 -10.71 -21.06 -11.83
N THR A 80 -9.56 -20.87 -11.17
CA THR A 80 -8.22 -21.00 -11.78
C THR A 80 -7.39 -22.05 -11.05
N VAL A 81 -6.17 -22.29 -11.54
CA VAL A 81 -5.17 -23.12 -10.83
C VAL A 81 -4.71 -22.51 -9.50
N GLY A 82 -5.10 -21.27 -9.19
CA GLY A 82 -4.71 -20.55 -7.99
C GLY A 82 -3.33 -19.89 -8.11
N ALA A 83 -2.99 -19.09 -7.11
CA ALA A 83 -1.71 -18.39 -7.05
C ALA A 83 -1.24 -18.14 -5.61
N CYS A 84 0.07 -18.03 -5.43
CA CYS A 84 0.65 -17.35 -4.28
C CYS A 84 0.61 -15.84 -4.53
N VAL A 85 0.22 -15.05 -3.55
CA VAL A 85 -0.04 -13.61 -3.74
C VAL A 85 0.57 -12.79 -2.62
N GLY A 86 1.26 -11.70 -2.98
CA GLY A 86 1.70 -10.66 -2.06
C GLY A 86 1.09 -9.31 -2.44
N VAL A 87 0.53 -8.59 -1.47
CA VAL A 87 -0.01 -7.24 -1.66
C VAL A 87 0.68 -6.28 -0.70
N ALA A 88 1.25 -5.22 -1.24
CA ALA A 88 1.87 -4.14 -0.47
C ALA A 88 1.14 -2.82 -0.70
N ARG A 89 1.02 -2.00 0.34
CA ARG A 89 0.66 -0.58 0.25
C ARG A 89 1.84 0.24 0.73
N VAL A 90 2.38 1.06 -0.17
CA VAL A 90 3.56 1.87 0.04
C VAL A 90 3.15 3.35 0.05
N PRO A 91 3.35 4.09 1.14
CA PRO A 91 3.15 5.53 1.15
C PRO A 91 4.16 6.23 0.22
N MET A 92 3.73 7.22 -0.56
CA MET A 92 4.63 7.96 -1.44
C MET A 92 5.49 9.00 -0.72
N VAL A 93 5.06 9.41 0.48
CA VAL A 93 5.82 10.35 1.31
C VAL A 93 6.19 9.68 2.61
N SER A 94 7.49 9.50 2.81
CA SER A 94 8.06 9.06 4.08
C SER A 94 7.90 10.19 5.11
N SER A 95 7.16 9.94 6.19
CA SER A 95 7.12 10.82 7.35
C SER A 95 7.06 10.00 8.62
N ILE A 96 7.65 10.55 9.68
CA ILE A 96 7.63 10.01 11.04
C ILE A 96 6.17 9.79 11.53
N THR A 97 5.23 10.58 11.01
CA THR A 97 3.79 10.55 11.34
C THR A 97 2.91 9.81 10.33
N HIS A 98 3.45 9.15 9.30
CA HIS A 98 2.66 8.56 8.20
C HIS A 98 2.44 7.06 8.29
N PRO A 99 1.39 6.55 7.60
CA PRO A 99 1.07 5.14 7.61
C PRO A 99 2.30 4.35 7.19
N ALA A 100 2.70 3.42 8.05
CA ALA A 100 3.74 2.47 7.75
C ALA A 100 3.41 1.70 6.47
N LEU A 101 4.42 1.28 5.72
CA LEU A 101 4.24 0.30 4.65
C LEU A 101 3.48 -0.88 5.23
N THR A 102 2.41 -1.31 4.55
CA THR A 102 1.61 -2.46 4.96
C THR A 102 1.71 -3.56 3.92
N PHE A 103 1.81 -4.81 4.37
CA PHE A 103 1.97 -5.96 3.49
C PHE A 103 1.14 -7.14 3.98
N ALA A 104 0.54 -7.87 3.04
CA ALA A 104 -0.06 -9.17 3.24
C ALA A 104 0.45 -10.16 2.19
N GLY A 105 0.93 -11.31 2.61
CA GLY A 105 1.42 -12.35 1.72
C GLY A 105 0.84 -13.72 2.03
N ILE A 106 0.56 -14.48 0.97
CA ILE A 106 -0.01 -15.83 1.00
C ILE A 106 0.82 -16.73 0.08
N GLY A 107 1.23 -17.87 0.61
CA GLY A 107 2.10 -18.83 -0.06
C GLY A 107 3.59 -18.49 0.09
N ASN A 108 4.37 -18.90 -0.90
CA ASN A 108 5.84 -18.78 -0.92
C ASN A 108 6.36 -17.38 -1.32
N ILE A 109 5.49 -16.36 -1.39
CA ILE A 109 5.92 -14.97 -1.62
C ILE A 109 6.57 -14.43 -0.34
N SER A 110 7.66 -13.69 -0.45
CA SER A 110 8.26 -12.98 0.68
C SER A 110 8.49 -11.52 0.30
N ALA A 111 8.47 -10.64 1.30
CA ALA A 111 8.78 -9.23 1.09
C ALA A 111 9.71 -8.74 2.20
N SER A 112 10.51 -7.74 1.90
CA SER A 112 11.35 -7.09 2.90
C SER A 112 11.51 -5.61 2.61
N VAL A 113 11.67 -4.83 3.67
CA VAL A 113 11.89 -3.38 3.60
C VAL A 113 13.32 -3.10 4.02
N TRP A 114 14.03 -2.38 3.17
CA TRP A 114 15.40 -1.95 3.40
C TRP A 114 15.40 -0.44 3.67
N THR A 115 16.10 -0.03 4.73
CA THR A 115 16.30 1.37 5.11
C THR A 115 17.72 1.53 5.62
N GLU A 116 18.24 2.75 5.60
CA GLU A 116 19.65 3.04 5.89
C GLU A 116 20.16 2.55 7.27
N PRO A 117 19.32 2.26 8.30
CA PRO A 117 19.76 1.53 9.49
C PRO A 117 19.20 0.11 9.65
N SER A 118 18.21 -0.31 8.84
CA SER A 118 17.47 -1.54 9.15
C SER A 118 16.92 -2.28 7.94
N HIS A 119 16.93 -3.61 8.06
CA HIS A 119 16.23 -4.53 7.18
C HIS A 119 15.14 -5.24 7.97
N LYS A 120 13.90 -5.24 7.46
CA LYS A 120 12.77 -5.91 8.09
C LYS A 120 12.10 -6.85 7.11
N HIS A 121 12.03 -8.12 7.47
CA HIS A 121 11.25 -9.11 6.74
C HIS A 121 9.75 -8.97 7.04
N LEU A 122 8.93 -9.09 6.00
CA LEU A 122 7.48 -9.06 6.07
C LEU A 122 6.99 -10.49 5.80
N PRO A 123 6.52 -11.21 6.82
CA PRO A 123 6.18 -12.63 6.67
C PRO A 123 4.93 -12.82 5.82
N SER A 124 4.89 -13.97 5.16
CA SER A 124 3.71 -14.50 4.49
C SER A 124 3.19 -15.73 5.22
N HIS A 125 1.95 -16.08 4.96
CA HIS A 125 1.31 -17.26 5.55
C HIS A 125 1.08 -18.34 4.51
N ASP A 126 1.14 -19.59 4.95
CA ASP A 126 0.81 -20.74 4.12
C ASP A 126 -0.62 -20.63 3.57
N GLY A 127 -0.75 -20.91 2.29
CA GLY A 127 -2.05 -20.90 1.61
C GLY A 127 -1.89 -20.71 0.11
N VAL A 128 -3.02 -20.90 -0.58
CA VAL A 128 -3.13 -20.68 -2.03
C VAL A 128 -4.38 -19.86 -2.27
N VAL A 129 -4.22 -18.72 -2.93
CA VAL A 129 -5.33 -17.85 -3.31
C VAL A 129 -6.12 -18.53 -4.44
N GLY A 130 -7.45 -18.61 -4.31
CA GLY A 130 -8.33 -19.38 -5.19
C GLY A 130 -8.68 -20.80 -4.69
N HIS A 131 -8.02 -21.32 -3.66
CA HIS A 131 -8.29 -22.66 -3.10
C HIS A 131 -8.88 -22.58 -1.69
N PRO A 132 -9.62 -23.61 -1.21
CA PRO A 132 -10.30 -23.63 0.09
C PRO A 132 -9.33 -23.76 1.30
N SER A 133 -8.34 -22.87 1.36
CA SER A 133 -7.43 -22.70 2.49
C SER A 133 -7.91 -21.53 3.36
N SER A 134 -7.68 -21.59 4.67
CA SER A 134 -7.96 -20.47 5.57
C SER A 134 -7.06 -19.29 5.20
N LEU A 135 -7.58 -18.32 4.44
CA LEU A 135 -6.84 -17.10 4.13
C LEU A 135 -6.51 -16.33 5.41
N ARG A 136 -5.26 -16.43 5.85
CA ARG A 136 -4.73 -15.64 6.95
C ARG A 136 -3.93 -14.48 6.37
N CYS A 137 -4.59 -13.33 6.29
CA CYS A 137 -3.96 -12.07 5.95
C CYS A 137 -3.36 -11.47 7.22
N PHE A 138 -2.03 -11.37 7.28
CA PHE A 138 -1.35 -10.54 8.27
C PHE A 138 -0.98 -9.21 7.66
N THR A 139 -0.92 -8.17 8.49
CA THR A 139 -0.49 -6.86 8.06
C THR A 139 0.73 -6.47 8.87
N ALA A 140 1.89 -6.51 8.21
CA ALA A 140 3.13 -6.03 8.80
C ALA A 140 3.31 -4.55 8.48
N ALA A 141 3.46 -3.72 9.51
CA ALA A 141 3.84 -2.32 9.40
C ALA A 141 5.38 -2.19 9.48
N SER A 142 6.01 -1.53 8.50
CA SER A 142 7.39 -1.07 8.63
C SER A 142 7.47 0.46 8.68
N ARG A 143 8.11 0.99 9.72
CA ARG A 143 8.46 2.40 9.83
C ARG A 143 9.95 2.51 9.57
N GLY A 144 10.32 3.20 8.50
CA GLY A 144 11.70 3.57 8.26
C GLY A 144 11.75 4.57 7.11
N SER A 145 12.71 5.49 7.16
CA SER A 145 12.92 6.44 6.08
C SER A 145 13.35 5.66 4.84
N MET A 146 12.50 5.63 3.84
CA MET A 146 12.84 5.05 2.54
C MET A 146 13.67 6.09 1.79
N THR A 147 14.99 6.01 1.93
CA THR A 147 15.92 6.73 1.06
C THR A 147 15.93 5.98 -0.27
N MET A 148 15.53 6.67 -1.35
CA MET A 148 15.47 6.12 -2.71
C MET A 148 16.78 6.36 -3.45
#